data_AF-A0A941V316-F1
#
_entry.id   AF-A0A941V316-F1
#
_cell.length_a   1.000
_cell.length_b   1.000
_cell.length_c   1.000
_cell.angle_alpha   90.00
_cell.angle_beta   90.00
_cell.angle_gamma   90.00
#
_symmetry.space_group_name_H-M   'P 1'
#
loop_
_entity.id
_entity.type
_entity.pdbx_description
1 polymer ?
#
loop_
_entity_poly.entity_id
_entity_poly.type
_entity_poly.pdbx_seq_one_letter_code
_entity_poly.pdbx_strand_id
1 'polypeptide(L)'
;MAFRLSSLFPRSRSRRESASRPDQQPERRRDSPYHSVIVTAGHPSCEAAKQLGTLRFLAGQAPSLPLPGCGVRPCECRYSHYADRRTGLDRRVEIGGKPPHGLEDRRHNHGRRAGDAMR
;
A
#
# COMPACT_ATOMS: atom_id res chain seq x y z
N MET A 1 58.03 -11.63 51.07
CA MET A 1 56.97 -10.67 51.40
C MET A 1 56.49 -10.04 50.10
N ALA A 2 55.39 -10.53 49.52
CA ALA A 2 54.81 -9.99 48.28
C ALA A 2 53.35 -9.61 48.56
N PHE A 3 53.05 -8.32 48.45
CA PHE A 3 51.76 -7.74 48.77
C PHE A 3 50.74 -7.96 47.64
N ARG A 4 49.52 -8.32 48.02
CA ARG A 4 48.33 -8.41 47.17
C ARG A 4 47.76 -7.03 46.88
N LEU A 5 47.36 -6.80 45.63
CA LEU A 5 46.29 -5.86 45.23
C LEU A 5 45.56 -6.54 44.05
N SER A 6 44.33 -7.04 44.17
CA SER A 6 43.03 -6.34 44.20
C SER A 6 42.43 -6.08 42.81
N SER A 7 41.11 -6.32 42.72
CA SER A 7 40.12 -6.03 41.64
C SER A 7 40.07 -7.04 40.48
N LEU A 8 39.03 -7.87 40.30
CA LEU A 8 37.58 -7.65 40.17
C LEU A 8 37.23 -6.69 39.02
N PHE A 9 36.94 -7.19 37.82
CA PHE A 9 35.95 -6.55 36.94
C PHE A 9 35.19 -7.58 36.06
N PRO A 10 33.84 -7.59 36.10
CA PRO A 10 32.98 -8.62 35.50
C PRO A 10 32.69 -8.42 34.00
N ARG A 11 32.32 -9.54 33.34
CA ARG A 11 31.73 -9.62 31.99
C ARG A 11 30.56 -8.64 31.83
N SER A 12 30.75 -7.57 31.06
CA SER A 12 29.65 -6.72 30.60
C SER A 12 28.89 -7.44 29.48
N ARG A 13 27.72 -8.01 29.82
CA ARG A 13 26.71 -8.39 28.84
C ARG A 13 26.17 -7.11 28.21
N SER A 14 26.50 -6.88 26.94
CA SER A 14 25.88 -5.86 26.10
C SER A 14 24.37 -6.11 26.06
N ARG A 15 23.63 -5.31 26.83
CA ARG A 15 22.18 -5.19 26.73
C ARG A 15 21.91 -4.46 25.42
N ARG A 16 21.52 -5.19 24.38
CA ARG A 16 20.93 -4.58 23.18
C ARG A 16 19.64 -3.90 23.64
N GLU A 17 19.65 -2.58 23.69
CA GLU A 17 18.44 -1.78 23.79
C GLU A 17 17.62 -2.02 22.52
N SER A 18 16.60 -2.84 22.66
CA SER A 18 15.53 -2.97 21.68
C SER A 18 14.79 -1.64 21.63
N ALA A 19 15.19 -0.74 20.73
CA ALA A 19 14.42 0.45 20.40
C ALA A 19 13.01 -0.02 19.99
N SER A 20 12.04 0.20 20.86
CA SER A 20 10.63 -0.03 20.58
C SER A 20 10.26 0.86 19.39
N ARG A 21 9.92 0.22 18.26
CA ARG A 21 9.33 0.91 17.12
C ARG A 21 8.06 1.60 17.64
N PRO A 22 7.85 2.89 17.35
CA PRO A 22 6.66 3.58 17.84
C PRO A 22 5.43 2.81 17.40
N ASP A 23 4.57 2.51 18.38
CA ASP A 23 3.26 1.90 18.21
C ASP A 23 2.45 2.77 17.25
N GLN A 24 2.47 2.42 15.97
CA GLN A 24 1.59 3.03 14.99
C GLN A 24 0.22 2.43 15.21
N GLN A 25 -0.48 2.91 16.25
CA GLN A 25 -1.92 2.73 16.32
C GLN A 25 -2.50 3.28 15.01
N PRO A 26 -3.34 2.50 14.30
CA PRO A 26 -4.01 3.02 13.13
C PRO A 26 -4.98 4.08 13.64
N GLU A 27 -4.55 5.35 13.61
CA GLU A 27 -5.47 6.47 13.49
C GLU A 27 -6.50 6.02 12.47
N ARG A 28 -7.78 6.06 12.84
CA ARG A 28 -8.89 5.72 11.95
C ARG A 28 -8.89 6.74 10.82
N ARG A 29 -7.97 6.57 9.88
CA ARG A 29 -7.85 7.33 8.66
C ARG A 29 -9.21 7.14 8.03
N ARG A 30 -9.97 8.23 7.95
CA ARG A 30 -11.19 8.25 7.15
C ARG A 30 -10.74 7.74 5.79
N ASP A 31 -11.14 6.52 5.44
CA ASP A 31 -10.69 5.90 4.20
C ASP A 31 -10.98 6.90 3.10
N SER A 32 -9.93 7.30 2.37
CA SER A 32 -10.06 8.24 1.25
C SER A 32 -11.22 7.79 0.36
N PRO A 33 -12.00 8.69 -0.25
CA PRO A 33 -13.12 8.29 -1.12
C PRO A 33 -12.66 7.44 -2.31
N TYR A 34 -11.37 7.48 -2.64
CA TYR A 34 -10.73 6.73 -3.72
C TYR A 34 -10.11 5.40 -3.27
N HIS A 35 -10.42 4.92 -2.05
CA HIS A 35 -10.00 3.61 -1.61
C HIS A 35 -10.66 2.52 -2.47
N SER A 36 -9.95 1.41 -2.64
CA SER A 36 -10.44 0.30 -3.45
C SER A 36 -10.96 -0.84 -2.58
N VAL A 37 -11.92 -1.59 -3.10
CA VAL A 37 -12.51 -2.74 -2.43
C VAL A 37 -12.54 -3.94 -3.39
N ILE A 38 -12.37 -5.13 -2.84
CA ILE A 38 -12.53 -6.39 -3.56
C ILE A 38 -13.65 -7.19 -2.87
N VAL A 39 -14.48 -7.86 -3.67
CA VAL A 39 -15.44 -8.83 -3.14
C VAL A 39 -14.71 -10.13 -2.86
N THR A 40 -14.61 -10.52 -1.60
CA THR A 40 -14.00 -11.79 -1.20
C THR A 40 -15.09 -12.82 -0.93
N ALA A 41 -14.98 -13.97 -1.59
CA ALA A 41 -15.87 -15.11 -1.43
C ALA A 41 -15.61 -15.81 -0.09
N GLY A 42 -16.60 -15.81 0.81
CA GLY A 42 -16.57 -16.58 2.07
C GLY A 42 -16.89 -18.06 1.88
N HIS A 43 -17.11 -18.78 2.98
CA HIS A 43 -17.56 -20.18 2.95
C HIS A 43 -18.74 -20.34 3.90
N PRO A 44 -19.99 -20.31 3.42
CA PRO A 44 -20.45 -20.43 2.02
C PRO A 44 -20.40 -19.15 1.15
N SER A 45 -20.12 -19.28 -0.16
CA SER A 45 -20.08 -18.18 -1.15
C SER A 45 -20.88 -18.45 -2.42
N CYS A 46 -21.37 -17.38 -3.05
CA CYS A 46 -21.99 -17.44 -4.37
C CYS A 46 -20.96 -17.44 -5.50
N GLU A 47 -21.36 -17.98 -6.65
CA GLU A 47 -20.51 -18.02 -7.85
C GLU A 47 -20.13 -16.61 -8.33
N ALA A 48 -21.08 -15.66 -8.27
CA ALA A 48 -20.83 -14.27 -8.62
C ALA A 48 -19.67 -13.66 -7.81
N ALA A 49 -19.54 -13.99 -6.52
CA ALA A 49 -18.44 -13.49 -5.70
C ALA A 49 -17.08 -14.09 -6.10
N LYS A 50 -17.08 -15.35 -6.57
CA LYS A 50 -15.86 -16.00 -7.08
C LYS A 50 -15.40 -15.37 -8.39
N GLN A 51 -16.34 -15.02 -9.26
CA GLN A 51 -16.04 -14.33 -10.53
C GLN A 51 -15.53 -12.91 -10.30
N LEU A 52 -16.07 -12.17 -9.33
CA LEU A 52 -15.67 -10.80 -9.03
C LEU A 52 -14.39 -10.70 -8.17
N GLY A 53 -13.92 -11.79 -7.57
CA GLY A 53 -12.80 -11.76 -6.61
C GLY A 53 -11.45 -11.33 -7.17
N THR A 54 -11.29 -11.31 -8.50
CA THR A 54 -10.09 -10.81 -9.19
C THR A 54 -10.16 -9.33 -9.52
N LEU A 55 -11.34 -8.71 -9.41
CA LEU A 55 -11.60 -7.33 -9.78
C LEU A 55 -11.50 -6.40 -8.56
N ARG A 56 -10.97 -5.20 -8.79
CA ARG A 56 -10.94 -4.11 -7.82
C ARG A 56 -11.95 -3.05 -8.21
N PHE A 57 -12.80 -2.69 -7.26
CA PHE A 57 -13.76 -1.61 -7.39
C PHE A 57 -13.31 -0.40 -6.59
N LEU A 58 -13.70 0.79 -7.02
CA LEU A 58 -13.73 1.93 -6.12
C LEU A 58 -14.84 1.68 -5.09
N ALA A 59 -14.63 2.10 -3.85
CA ALA A 59 -15.60 1.86 -2.78
C ALA A 59 -17.03 2.31 -3.12
N GLY A 60 -17.18 3.46 -3.78
CA GLY A 60 -18.48 3.98 -4.22
C GLY A 60 -19.06 3.34 -5.49
N GLN A 61 -18.33 2.45 -6.16
CA GLN A 61 -18.76 1.77 -7.40
C GLN A 61 -18.86 0.25 -7.22
N ALA A 62 -18.66 -0.25 -6.00
CA ALA A 62 -18.74 -1.67 -5.73
C ALA A 62 -20.20 -2.14 -5.75
N PRO A 63 -20.49 -3.33 -6.32
CA PRO A 63 -21.83 -3.89 -6.29
C PRO A 63 -22.23 -4.22 -4.86
N SER A 64 -23.46 -3.91 -4.45
CA SER A 64 -23.96 -4.18 -3.10
C SER A 64 -23.95 -5.67 -2.76
N LEU A 65 -23.55 -6.01 -1.54
CA LEU A 65 -23.70 -7.36 -0.99
C LEU A 65 -25.07 -7.50 -0.29
N PRO A 66 -25.78 -8.63 -0.47
CA PRO A 66 -25.44 -9.78 -1.31
C PRO A 66 -25.55 -9.48 -2.82
N LEU A 67 -24.68 -10.09 -3.62
CA LEU A 67 -24.64 -9.87 -5.07
C LEU A 67 -25.97 -10.25 -5.74
N PRO A 68 -26.34 -9.58 -6.85
CA PRO A 68 -27.51 -9.95 -7.63
C PRO A 68 -27.36 -11.41 -8.10
N GLY A 69 -28.41 -12.22 -7.89
CA GLY A 69 -28.37 -13.66 -8.19
C GLY A 69 -27.70 -14.53 -7.12
N CYS A 70 -27.49 -14.02 -5.90
CA CYS A 70 -26.99 -14.85 -4.80
C CYS A 70 -28.03 -15.93 -4.41
N GLY A 71 -27.77 -17.18 -4.79
CA GLY A 71 -28.61 -18.34 -4.45
C GLY A 71 -28.23 -19.07 -3.15
N VAL A 72 -27.25 -18.57 -2.40
CA VAL A 72 -26.66 -19.28 -1.25
C VAL A 72 -27.11 -18.65 0.07
N ARG A 73 -27.56 -19.48 1.02
CA ARG A 73 -28.01 -19.06 2.35
C ARG A 73 -27.45 -19.98 3.45
N PRO A 74 -26.72 -19.47 4.45
CA PRO A 74 -26.23 -18.09 4.58
C PRO A 74 -25.18 -17.78 3.49
N CYS A 75 -24.91 -16.51 3.20
CA CYS A 75 -23.81 -16.12 2.30
C CYS A 75 -22.80 -15.29 3.09
N GLU A 76 -21.53 -15.70 3.06
CA GLU A 76 -20.45 -15.07 3.85
C GLU A 76 -19.52 -14.21 2.99
N CYS A 77 -20.00 -13.71 1.84
CA CYS A 77 -19.21 -12.80 1.03
C CYS A 77 -19.00 -11.48 1.76
N ARG A 78 -17.78 -10.92 1.67
CA ARG A 78 -17.40 -9.69 2.38
C ARG A 78 -16.54 -8.80 1.49
N TYR A 79 -16.55 -7.49 1.74
CA TYR A 79 -15.58 -6.59 1.12
C TYR A 79 -14.26 -6.63 1.87
N SER A 80 -13.17 -6.67 1.12
CA SER A 80 -11.83 -6.39 1.64
C SER A 80 -11.41 -5.02 1.12
N HIS A 81 -11.18 -4.09 2.05
CA HIS A 81 -10.80 -2.71 1.76
C HIS A 81 -9.29 -2.59 1.60
N TYR A 82 -8.87 -1.78 0.64
CA TYR A 82 -7.50 -1.44 0.37
C TYR A 82 -7.40 0.08 0.37
N ALA A 83 -6.59 0.61 1.28
CA ALA A 83 -6.34 2.05 1.40
C ALA A 83 -5.86 2.64 0.07
N ASP A 84 -6.22 3.90 -0.19
CA ASP A 84 -5.62 4.63 -1.30
C ASP A 84 -4.11 4.78 -1.04
N ARG A 85 -3.34 4.34 -2.03
CA ARG A 85 -1.87 4.38 -2.03
C ARG A 85 -1.33 5.78 -2.31
N ARG A 86 -2.18 6.72 -2.73
CA ARG A 86 -1.79 8.12 -2.89
C ARG A 86 -1.58 8.71 -1.51
N THR A 87 -0.37 9.18 -1.28
CA THR A 87 0.02 9.85 -0.04
C THR A 87 0.58 11.23 -0.37
N GLY A 88 0.44 12.17 0.57
CA GLY A 88 0.98 13.53 0.42
C GLY A 88 0.12 14.46 -0.44
N LEU A 89 0.69 15.63 -0.76
CA LEU A 89 0.08 16.65 -1.59
C LEU A 89 -0.02 16.18 -3.05
N ASP A 90 -0.97 16.75 -3.80
CA ASP A 90 -1.02 16.53 -5.25
C ASP A 90 0.34 16.93 -5.87
N ARG A 91 0.95 16.05 -6.64
CA ARG A 91 2.23 16.33 -7.31
C ARG A 91 2.12 17.44 -8.36
N ARG A 92 0.89 17.85 -8.70
CA ARG A 92 0.57 18.97 -9.60
C ARG A 92 0.35 20.29 -8.87
N VAL A 93 0.42 20.34 -7.54
CA VAL A 93 0.41 21.63 -6.86
C VAL A 93 1.67 22.38 -7.34
N GLU A 94 1.47 23.54 -7.95
CA GLU A 94 2.55 24.50 -8.23
C GLU A 94 3.07 25.02 -6.89
N ILE A 95 3.89 24.23 -6.20
CA ILE A 95 4.68 24.72 -5.09
C ILE A 95 5.73 25.59 -5.75
N GLY A 96 5.49 26.91 -5.79
CA GLY A 96 6.24 27.99 -6.47
C GLY A 96 7.76 27.82 -6.51
N GLY A 97 8.20 26.88 -7.33
CA GLY A 97 9.49 26.24 -7.25
C GLY A 97 9.81 25.79 -8.66
N LYS A 98 11.03 26.12 -9.08
CA LYS A 98 11.51 25.94 -10.45
C LYS A 98 11.08 24.58 -11.00
N PRO A 99 10.70 24.54 -12.29
CA PRO A 99 10.31 23.30 -12.91
C PRO A 99 11.36 22.20 -12.66
N PRO A 100 10.93 20.94 -12.48
CA PRO A 100 11.87 19.83 -12.26
C PRO A 100 12.93 19.84 -13.37
N HIS A 101 14.20 19.74 -12.98
CA HIS A 101 15.32 19.69 -13.93
C HIS A 101 15.04 18.62 -14.98
N GLY A 102 14.90 19.02 -16.26
CA GLY A 102 14.51 18.12 -17.35
C GLY A 102 13.18 18.43 -18.07
N LEU A 103 12.62 19.63 -17.91
CA LEU A 103 11.57 20.13 -18.83
C LEU A 103 12.07 20.37 -20.25
N GLU A 104 13.38 20.39 -20.46
CA GLU A 104 13.96 20.39 -21.79
C GLU A 104 13.65 19.06 -22.46
N ASP A 105 12.93 19.11 -23.58
CA ASP A 105 12.54 17.91 -24.31
C ASP A 105 13.80 17.23 -24.86
N ARG A 106 14.31 16.22 -24.15
CA ARG A 106 15.45 15.42 -24.59
C ARG A 106 15.13 14.52 -25.80
N ARG A 107 13.92 14.59 -26.35
CA ARG A 107 13.53 13.90 -27.59
C ARG A 107 14.14 14.62 -28.81
N HIS A 108 15.47 14.70 -28.87
CA HIS A 108 16.18 15.17 -30.05
C HIS A 108 16.24 14.11 -31.17
N ASN A 109 15.98 12.84 -30.86
CA ASN A 109 15.97 11.77 -31.84
C ASN A 109 14.59 11.12 -31.95
N HIS A 110 13.89 11.44 -33.04
CA HIS A 110 12.84 10.59 -33.60
C HIS A 110 13.49 9.27 -34.09
N GLY A 111 12.78 8.14 -34.02
CA GLY A 111 13.30 6.89 -34.62
C GLY A 111 13.57 5.71 -33.67
N ARG A 112 12.92 5.63 -32.50
CA ARG A 112 12.99 4.40 -31.67
C ARG A 112 11.96 3.34 -32.07
N ARG A 113 10.94 3.70 -32.85
CA ARG A 113 9.98 2.75 -33.42
C ARG A 113 10.22 2.66 -34.92
N ALA A 114 10.12 1.45 -35.47
CA ALA A 114 10.33 1.20 -36.90
C ALA A 114 9.42 2.06 -37.81
N GLY A 115 8.28 2.52 -37.33
CA GLY A 115 7.36 3.39 -38.07
C GLY A 115 7.70 4.89 -38.02
N ASP A 116 8.61 5.32 -37.16
CA ASP A 116 8.92 6.75 -36.98
C ASP A 116 9.83 7.31 -38.10
N ALA A 117 10.39 6.45 -38.97
CA ALA A 117 11.30 6.83 -40.06
C ALA A 117 10.61 6.99 -41.43
N MET A 118 9.29 6.80 -41.52
CA MET A 118 8.54 6.90 -42.77
C MET A 118 7.84 8.26 -42.90
N ARG A 119 8.61 9.34 -43.10
CA ARG A 119 8.07 10.55 -43.72
C ARG A 119 9.15 11.40 -44.37
#